data_AF-A0A9D7ACG8-F1
#
_entry.id   AF-A0A9D7ACG8-F1
#
_cell.length_a   1.000
_cell.length_b   1.000
_cell.length_c   1.000
_cell.angle_alpha   90.00
_cell.angle_beta   90.00
_cell.angle_gamma   90.00
#
_symmetry.space_group_name_H-M   'P 1'
#
loop_
_entity.id
_entity.type
_entity.pdbx_description
1 polymer ?
#
loop_
_entity_poly.entity_id
_entity_poly.type
_entity_poly.pdbx_seq_one_letter_code
_entity_poly.pdbx_strand_id
1 'polypeptide(L)'
;MVVNGEVLAELEIWHTRPFTPTRRLSLGALDLPVDHSPGFGGLLLGGIVANHFGDVDDEVVPDLHRLLSQVERGERVVQPRLRHRLQTDRHGLAKSVHRLRGNENELQFEFDSNGSELLQVLGAIYSLERLEEAARRSLSVVLSRAMRWRGPLDSSFISYLAGSSASNIAAMADPRAWALDLLGFPAGTVKPSKRQVQERYRAVLRSVHPD
;
A
#
# COMPACT_ATOMS: atom_id res chain seq x y z
N MET A 1 -18.40 7.66 7.43
CA MET A 1 -18.81 7.98 6.04
C MET A 1 -18.48 6.75 5.23
N VAL A 2 -19.46 6.02 4.70
CA VAL A 2 -19.18 4.81 3.91
C VAL A 2 -18.56 5.27 2.59
N VAL A 3 -17.29 4.92 2.37
CA VAL A 3 -16.57 5.29 1.15
C VAL A 3 -17.05 4.40 0.02
N ASN A 4 -17.82 4.97 -0.90
CA ASN A 4 -18.23 4.30 -2.13
C ASN A 4 -17.06 4.38 -3.13
N GLY A 5 -16.42 3.23 -3.38
CA GLY A 5 -15.33 3.08 -4.34
C GLY A 5 -14.96 1.61 -4.50
N GLU A 6 -14.45 1.23 -5.67
CA GLU A 6 -13.96 -0.12 -5.95
C GLU A 6 -12.79 -0.46 -5.01
N VAL A 7 -12.75 -1.68 -4.48
CA VAL A 7 -11.64 -2.14 -3.64
C VAL A 7 -10.50 -2.53 -4.58
N LEU A 8 -9.39 -1.78 -4.52
CA LEU A 8 -8.21 -2.00 -5.37
C LEU A 8 -7.15 -2.86 -4.69
N ALA A 9 -7.16 -2.89 -3.36
CA ALA A 9 -6.35 -3.80 -2.54
C ALA A 9 -7.02 -3.98 -1.17
N GLU A 10 -6.84 -5.14 -0.56
CA GLU A 10 -7.35 -5.47 0.77
C GLU A 10 -6.36 -6.32 1.57
N LEU A 11 -6.25 -6.02 2.87
CA LEU A 11 -5.54 -6.84 3.83
C LEU A 11 -6.38 -7.02 5.10
N GLU A 12 -6.60 -8.28 5.48
CA GLU A 12 -7.14 -8.62 6.79
C GLU A 12 -6.03 -9.00 7.78
N ILE A 13 -6.02 -8.32 8.92
CA ILE A 13 -5.14 -8.61 10.05
C ILE A 13 -5.97 -9.12 11.21
N TRP A 14 -5.72 -10.37 11.60
CA TRP A 14 -6.34 -10.98 12.77
C TRP A 14 -5.40 -10.88 13.95
N HIS A 15 -5.85 -10.30 15.05
CA HIS A 15 -4.97 -9.96 16.16
C HIS A 15 -5.63 -10.23 17.49
N THR A 16 -4.79 -10.40 18.52
CA THR A 16 -5.27 -10.51 19.90
C THR A 16 -6.15 -9.31 20.27
N ARG A 17 -7.24 -9.58 21.01
CA ARG A 17 -8.11 -8.56 21.58
C ARG A 17 -7.37 -7.77 22.67
N PRO A 18 -7.69 -6.48 22.86
CA PRO A 18 -7.14 -5.70 23.98
C PRO A 18 -7.23 -6.46 25.32
N PHE A 19 -6.23 -6.28 26.17
CA PHE A 19 -6.15 -6.83 27.55
C PHE A 19 -6.13 -8.36 27.67
N THR A 20 -5.92 -9.10 26.58
CA THR A 20 -5.70 -10.56 26.64
C THR A 20 -4.20 -10.85 26.84
N PRO A 21 -3.82 -11.80 27.73
CA PRO A 21 -2.40 -12.07 28.03
C PRO A 21 -1.64 -12.69 26.85
N THR A 22 -2.32 -13.44 25.97
CA THR A 22 -1.67 -14.11 24.84
C THR A 22 -1.63 -13.20 23.62
N ARG A 23 -0.43 -12.86 23.14
CA ARG A 23 -0.19 -11.98 21.98
C ARG A 23 -0.06 -12.78 20.68
N ARG A 24 -1.11 -12.77 19.87
CA ARG A 24 -1.27 -13.57 18.65
C ARG A 24 -1.58 -12.67 17.47
N LEU A 25 -1.07 -13.07 16.31
CA LEU A 25 -1.27 -12.43 15.02
C LEU A 25 -1.53 -13.52 13.98
N SER A 26 -2.46 -13.28 13.06
CA SER A 26 -2.69 -14.11 11.87
C SER A 26 -3.02 -13.19 10.71
N LEU A 27 -2.65 -13.60 9.50
CA LEU A 27 -3.10 -12.93 8.28
C LEU A 27 -4.39 -13.57 7.80
N GLY A 28 -5.32 -12.74 7.32
CA GLY A 28 -6.64 -13.11 6.81
C GLY A 28 -6.67 -13.22 5.29
N ALA A 29 -7.74 -12.71 4.67
CA ALA A 29 -7.75 -12.43 3.23
C ALA A 29 -6.65 -11.42 2.87
N LEU A 30 -6.05 -11.61 1.69
CA LEU A 30 -4.94 -10.82 1.19
C LEU A 30 -5.10 -10.70 -0.32
N ASP A 31 -5.48 -9.51 -0.77
CA ASP A 31 -5.55 -9.13 -2.18
C ASP A 31 -4.64 -7.92 -2.38
N LEU A 32 -3.41 -8.20 -2.83
CA LEU A 32 -2.34 -7.21 -2.96
C LEU A 32 -1.79 -7.21 -4.38
N PRO A 33 -2.42 -6.48 -5.32
CA PRO A 33 -1.88 -6.32 -6.68
C PRO A 33 -0.54 -5.58 -6.64
N VAL A 34 0.53 -6.27 -7.03
CA VAL A 34 1.93 -5.81 -6.91
C VAL A 34 2.76 -6.02 -8.17
N ASP A 35 2.11 -6.31 -9.31
CA ASP A 35 2.77 -6.60 -10.61
C ASP A 35 3.73 -5.49 -11.07
N HIS A 36 3.43 -4.25 -10.68
CA HIS A 36 4.31 -3.10 -10.84
C HIS A 36 4.55 -2.43 -9.51
N SER A 37 5.79 -2.34 -9.03
CA SER A 37 6.07 -1.72 -7.73
C SER A 37 5.81 -0.19 -7.74
N PRO A 38 5.14 0.35 -6.70
CA PRO A 38 4.63 -0.34 -5.51
C PRO A 38 3.29 -1.08 -5.74
N GLY A 39 2.51 -0.69 -6.75
CA GLY A 39 1.20 -1.25 -7.03
C GLY A 39 0.19 -0.86 -5.95
N PHE A 40 -1.08 -1.23 -6.12
CA PHE A 40 -2.10 -0.93 -5.11
C PHE A 40 -1.84 -1.66 -3.80
N GLY A 41 -1.33 -2.90 -3.86
CA GLY A 41 -0.93 -3.65 -2.68
C GLY A 41 0.20 -2.97 -1.91
N GLY A 42 1.24 -2.50 -2.59
CA GLY A 42 2.35 -1.79 -1.93
C GLY A 42 1.96 -0.43 -1.37
N LEU A 43 1.06 0.29 -2.04
CA LEU A 43 0.48 1.52 -1.50
C LEU A 43 -0.34 1.24 -0.24
N LEU A 44 -1.20 0.21 -0.25
CA LEU A 44 -1.97 -0.18 0.93
C LEU A 44 -1.06 -0.54 2.11
N LEU A 45 -0.08 -1.44 1.90
CA LEU A 45 0.85 -1.83 2.96
C LEU A 45 1.66 -0.64 3.49
N GLY A 46 2.12 0.23 2.59
CA GLY A 46 2.79 1.47 2.96
C GLY A 46 1.89 2.39 3.77
N GLY A 47 0.61 2.54 3.37
CA GLY A 47 -0.38 3.33 4.08
C GLY A 47 -0.65 2.82 5.50
N ILE A 48 -0.81 1.51 5.67
CA ILE A 48 -0.97 0.88 7.00
C ILE A 48 0.26 1.21 7.87
N VAL A 49 1.47 1.03 7.33
CA VAL A 49 2.70 1.34 8.08
C VAL A 49 2.76 2.82 8.44
N ALA A 50 2.52 3.73 7.49
CA ALA A 50 2.59 5.17 7.75
C ALA A 50 1.51 5.65 8.75
N ASN A 51 0.33 5.03 8.74
CA ASN A 51 -0.77 5.35 9.66
C ASN A 51 -0.47 4.94 11.11
N HIS A 52 0.17 3.79 11.30
CA HIS A 52 0.30 3.17 12.63
C HIS A 52 1.71 3.30 13.23
N PHE A 53 2.76 3.43 12.42
CA PHE A 53 4.15 3.37 12.89
C PHE A 53 4.52 4.53 13.82
N GLY A 54 3.92 5.71 13.63
CA GLY A 54 4.17 6.88 14.46
C GLY A 54 3.79 6.72 15.93
N ASP A 55 2.86 5.81 16.22
CA ASP A 55 2.31 5.53 17.56
C ASP A 55 2.84 4.20 18.14
N VAL A 56 3.82 3.58 17.48
CA VAL A 56 4.55 2.43 18.01
C VAL A 56 5.60 2.89 19.03
N ASP A 57 5.75 2.13 20.11
CA ASP A 57 6.79 2.34 21.12
C ASP A 57 8.20 2.36 20.49
N ASP A 58 8.94 3.45 20.74
CA ASP A 58 10.29 3.68 20.22
C ASP A 58 11.26 2.55 20.59
N GLU A 59 11.05 1.86 21.72
CA GLU A 59 11.90 0.73 22.14
C GLU A 59 11.89 -0.43 21.14
N VAL A 60 10.78 -0.64 20.43
CA VAL A 60 10.64 -1.76 19.49
C VAL A 60 10.93 -1.39 18.03
N VAL A 61 11.09 -0.09 17.73
CA VAL A 61 11.37 0.41 16.37
C VAL A 61 12.62 -0.22 15.75
N PRO A 62 13.78 -0.34 16.44
CA PRO A 62 14.94 -1.02 15.88
C PRO A 62 14.65 -2.48 15.50
N ASP A 63 13.83 -3.17 16.29
CA ASP A 63 13.47 -4.57 16.04
C ASP A 63 12.46 -4.75 14.90
N LEU A 64 11.61 -3.75 14.62
CA LEU A 64 10.78 -3.70 13.42
C LEU A 64 11.63 -3.56 12.15
N HIS A 65 12.64 -2.68 12.16
CA HIS A 65 13.56 -2.56 11.03
C HIS A 65 14.35 -3.86 10.78
N ARG A 66 14.79 -4.53 11.86
CA ARG A 66 15.44 -5.85 11.75
C ARG A 66 14.48 -6.90 11.19
N LEU A 67 13.22 -6.93 11.66
CA LEU A 67 12.21 -7.86 11.16
C LEU A 67 11.92 -7.62 9.67
N LEU A 68 11.73 -6.37 9.25
CA LEU A 68 11.52 -6.04 7.85
C LEU A 68 12.68 -6.55 6.97
N SER A 69 13.92 -6.32 7.41
CA SER A 69 15.11 -6.80 6.70
C SER A 69 15.22 -8.33 6.66
N GLN A 70 14.78 -9.01 7.73
CA GLN A 70 14.76 -10.47 7.81
C GLN A 70 13.73 -11.05 6.82
N VAL A 71 12.52 -10.50 6.80
CA VAL A 71 11.46 -10.88 5.87
C VAL A 71 11.88 -10.61 4.42
N GLU A 72 12.47 -9.45 4.14
CA GLU A 72 13.02 -9.10 2.82
C GLU A 72 13.96 -10.18 2.26
N ARG A 73 14.85 -10.69 3.11
CA ARG A 73 15.82 -11.74 2.75
C ARG A 73 15.20 -13.14 2.65
N GLY A 74 13.91 -13.29 2.97
CA GLY A 74 13.24 -14.59 3.01
C GLY A 74 13.75 -15.48 4.13
N GLU A 75 14.37 -14.91 5.17
CA GLU A 75 14.87 -15.67 6.31
C GLU A 75 13.72 -16.16 7.19
N ARG A 76 13.91 -17.33 7.82
CA ARG A 76 12.93 -17.85 8.77
C ARG A 76 12.85 -16.95 10.01
N VAL A 77 11.71 -16.33 10.24
CA VAL A 77 11.44 -15.56 11.47
C VAL A 77 11.10 -16.52 12.62
N VAL A 78 11.95 -16.57 13.64
CA VAL A 78 11.70 -17.34 14.87
C VAL A 78 10.57 -16.69 15.66
N GLN A 79 9.57 -17.49 16.03
CA GLN A 79 8.40 -17.05 16.78
C GLN A 79 8.50 -17.47 18.26
N PRO A 80 8.05 -16.64 19.22
CA PRO A 80 7.42 -15.33 19.02
C PRO A 80 8.45 -14.24 18.68
N ARG A 81 8.07 -13.28 17.83
CA ARG A 81 8.87 -12.11 17.48
C ARG A 81 8.19 -10.84 17.98
N LEU A 82 8.94 -9.91 18.56
CA LEU A 82 8.38 -8.68 19.15
C LEU A 82 7.25 -8.97 20.16
N ARG A 83 7.39 -10.06 20.94
CA ARG A 83 6.38 -10.60 21.88
C ARG A 83 5.07 -11.10 21.24
N HIS A 84 4.96 -11.14 19.92
CA HIS A 84 3.77 -11.62 19.21
C HIS A 84 4.08 -12.92 18.46
N ARG A 85 3.12 -13.84 18.46
CA ARG A 85 3.22 -15.11 17.71
C ARG A 85 2.38 -15.00 16.44
N LEU A 86 3.03 -15.13 15.29
CA LEU A 86 2.33 -15.37 14.02
C LEU A 86 1.79 -16.81 13.98
N GLN A 87 0.53 -16.99 13.63
CA GLN A 87 -0.16 -18.28 13.56
C GLN A 87 -1.21 -18.30 12.45
N THR A 88 -1.77 -19.48 12.15
CA THR A 88 -2.84 -19.67 11.18
C THR A 88 -4.24 -19.72 11.82
N ASP A 89 -4.34 -20.19 13.06
CA ASP A 89 -5.60 -20.19 13.80
C ASP A 89 -6.05 -18.76 14.16
N ARG A 90 -7.34 -18.52 13.95
CA ARG A 90 -8.00 -17.22 14.15
C ARG A 90 -9.04 -17.25 15.26
N HIS A 91 -9.26 -18.41 15.89
CA HIS A 91 -10.28 -18.53 16.93
C HIS A 91 -10.02 -17.60 18.12
N GLY A 92 -11.03 -16.80 18.45
CA GLY A 92 -10.97 -15.81 19.52
C GLY A 92 -10.12 -14.57 19.21
N LEU A 93 -9.62 -14.39 17.98
CA LEU A 93 -8.97 -13.14 17.56
C LEU A 93 -10.02 -12.08 17.17
N ALA A 94 -9.61 -10.81 17.26
CA ALA A 94 -10.29 -9.70 16.60
C ALA A 94 -9.74 -9.55 15.17
N LYS A 95 -10.44 -8.76 14.35
CA LYS A 95 -10.13 -8.53 12.94
C LYS A 95 -10.06 -7.03 12.66
N SER A 96 -9.03 -6.62 11.94
CA SER A 96 -8.94 -5.33 11.26
C SER A 96 -8.86 -5.57 9.76
N VAL A 97 -9.70 -4.90 8.99
CA VAL A 97 -9.66 -4.90 7.52
C VAL A 97 -9.13 -3.56 7.05
N HIS A 98 -8.11 -3.59 6.21
CA HIS A 98 -7.52 -2.41 5.60
C HIS A 98 -7.72 -2.47 4.10
N ARG A 99 -8.11 -1.36 3.49
CA ARG A 99 -8.41 -1.28 2.06
C ARG A 99 -7.81 -0.04 1.44
N LEU A 100 -7.41 -0.19 0.18
CA LEU A 100 -7.23 0.92 -0.72
C LEU A 100 -8.42 0.92 -1.68
N ARG A 101 -9.16 2.02 -1.72
CA ARG A 101 -10.28 2.20 -2.65
C ARG A 101 -9.92 3.18 -3.75
N GLY A 102 -10.42 2.89 -4.94
CA GLY A 102 -10.44 3.81 -6.06
C GLY A 102 -11.85 4.34 -6.29
N ASN A 103 -11.97 5.64 -6.50
CA ASN A 103 -13.10 6.23 -7.21
C ASN A 103 -12.61 6.82 -8.53
N GLU A 104 -13.49 7.51 -9.28
CA GLU A 104 -13.17 8.00 -10.63
C GLU A 104 -11.89 8.84 -10.72
N ASN A 105 -11.39 9.48 -9.65
CA ASN A 105 -10.16 10.30 -9.73
C ASN A 105 -9.26 10.24 -8.49
N GLU A 106 -9.63 9.50 -7.45
CA GLU A 106 -8.93 9.56 -6.16
C GLU A 106 -8.76 8.17 -5.54
N LEU A 107 -7.59 7.98 -4.95
CA LEU A 107 -7.27 6.84 -4.10
C LEU A 107 -7.53 7.21 -2.65
N GLN A 108 -8.29 6.38 -1.94
CA GLN A 108 -8.62 6.60 -0.54
C GLN A 108 -8.26 5.39 0.32
N PHE A 109 -7.58 5.64 1.43
CA PHE A 109 -7.24 4.63 2.42
C PHE A 109 -8.40 4.46 3.41
N GLU A 110 -8.81 3.21 3.63
CA GLU A 110 -9.77 2.83 4.67
C GLU A 110 -9.06 1.87 5.64
N PHE A 111 -8.85 2.32 6.87
CA PHE A 111 -8.19 1.53 7.91
C PHE A 111 -9.13 1.26 9.07
N ASP A 112 -9.20 0.01 9.50
CA ASP A 112 -9.82 -0.35 10.76
C ASP A 112 -8.89 0.01 11.92
N SER A 113 -9.41 0.73 12.91
CA SER A 113 -8.69 1.15 14.12
C SER A 113 -8.73 0.11 15.25
N ASN A 114 -9.01 -1.15 14.94
CA ASN A 114 -9.05 -2.21 15.94
C ASN A 114 -7.62 -2.71 16.26
N GLY A 115 -7.35 -3.05 17.52
CA GLY A 115 -6.06 -3.63 17.92
C GLY A 115 -4.97 -2.60 18.19
N SER A 116 -3.75 -3.08 18.47
CA SER A 116 -2.60 -2.20 18.71
C SER A 116 -1.90 -1.82 17.41
N GLU A 117 -1.38 -0.60 17.35
CA GLU A 117 -0.53 -0.06 16.28
C GLU A 117 0.56 -1.04 15.82
N LEU A 118 1.31 -1.61 16.78
CA LEU A 118 2.35 -2.60 16.52
C LEU A 118 1.83 -3.84 15.78
N LEU A 119 0.61 -4.31 16.07
CA LEU A 119 0.03 -5.48 15.41
C LEU A 119 -0.34 -5.18 13.96
N GLN A 120 -0.76 -3.94 13.66
CA GLN A 120 -1.05 -3.52 12.29
C GLN A 120 0.24 -3.42 11.46
N VAL A 121 1.30 -2.83 12.03
CA VAL A 121 2.62 -2.78 11.39
C VAL A 121 3.19 -4.19 11.18
N LEU A 122 3.09 -5.08 12.19
CA LEU A 122 3.53 -6.47 12.06
C LEU A 122 2.75 -7.21 10.97
N GLY A 123 1.43 -7.04 10.90
CA GLY A 123 0.61 -7.65 9.86
C GLY A 123 1.01 -7.20 8.46
N ALA A 124 1.31 -5.90 8.28
CA ALA A 124 1.81 -5.38 7.00
C ALA A 124 3.18 -5.98 6.63
N ILE A 125 4.12 -6.08 7.57
CA ILE A 125 5.44 -6.68 7.33
C ILE A 125 5.33 -8.17 7.00
N TYR A 126 4.58 -8.95 7.78
CA TYR A 126 4.43 -10.40 7.53
C TYR A 126 3.65 -10.71 6.25
N SER A 127 2.85 -9.77 5.74
CA SER A 127 2.17 -9.92 4.44
C SER A 127 3.17 -10.07 3.29
N LEU A 128 4.37 -9.49 3.42
CA LEU A 128 5.44 -9.63 2.44
C LEU A 128 5.95 -11.08 2.30
N GLU A 129 5.80 -11.93 3.33
CA GLU A 129 6.13 -13.37 3.24
C GLU A 129 5.21 -14.12 2.27
N ARG A 130 4.03 -13.56 1.94
CA ARG A 130 3.06 -14.16 1.01
C ARG A 130 3.30 -13.78 -0.45
N LEU A 131 4.20 -12.84 -0.68
CA LEU A 131 4.55 -12.35 -2.02
C LEU A 131 5.80 -13.05 -2.54
N GLU A 132 5.97 -13.05 -3.86
CA GLU A 132 7.19 -13.53 -4.51
C GLU A 132 8.41 -12.69 -4.14
N GLU A 133 9.61 -13.27 -4.27
CA GLU A 133 10.87 -12.67 -3.81
C GLU A 133 11.12 -11.27 -4.39
N ALA A 134 10.86 -11.07 -5.69
CA ALA A 134 11.05 -9.79 -6.36
C ALA A 134 10.13 -8.69 -5.77
N ALA A 135 8.84 -8.99 -5.62
CA ALA A 135 7.87 -8.08 -5.01
C ALA A 135 8.23 -7.81 -3.55
N ARG A 136 8.61 -8.83 -2.79
CA ARG A 136 9.03 -8.73 -1.39
C ARG A 136 10.19 -7.75 -1.20
N ARG A 137 11.25 -7.88 -2.02
CA ARG A 137 12.41 -6.97 -1.98
C ARG A 137 12.01 -5.54 -2.31
N SER A 138 11.24 -5.36 -3.38
CA SER A 138 10.79 -4.04 -3.81
C SER A 138 9.93 -3.35 -2.75
N LEU A 139 8.98 -4.07 -2.16
CA LEU A 139 8.07 -3.53 -1.15
C LEU A 139 8.72 -3.34 0.22
N SER A 140 9.78 -4.07 0.55
CA SER A 140 10.58 -3.78 1.76
C SER A 140 11.08 -2.33 1.74
N VAL A 141 11.55 -1.86 0.59
CA VAL A 141 11.98 -0.47 0.40
C VAL A 141 10.80 0.49 0.59
N VAL A 142 9.61 0.16 0.05
CA VAL A 142 8.39 0.96 0.21
C VAL A 142 7.98 1.06 1.68
N LEU A 143 7.96 -0.04 2.43
CA LEU A 143 7.61 -0.02 3.86
C LEU A 143 8.64 0.75 4.68
N SER A 144 9.93 0.60 4.36
CA SER A 144 11.00 1.38 5.00
C SER A 144 10.78 2.88 4.79
N ARG A 145 10.38 3.32 3.59
CA ARG A 145 10.03 4.72 3.31
C ARG A 145 8.78 5.16 4.07
N ALA A 146 7.75 4.32 4.10
CA ALA A 146 6.51 4.60 4.84
C ALA A 146 6.76 4.83 6.34
N MET A 147 7.68 4.07 6.97
CA MET A 147 8.08 4.28 8.38
C MET A 147 8.65 5.69 8.65
N ARG A 148 9.14 6.39 7.61
CA ARG A 148 9.71 7.74 7.72
C ARG A 148 8.71 8.84 7.34
N TRP A 149 7.54 8.47 6.82
CA TRP A 149 6.55 9.45 6.39
C TRP A 149 6.00 10.23 7.58
N ARG A 150 5.86 11.55 7.39
CA ARG A 150 5.24 12.46 8.35
C ARG A 150 4.30 13.35 7.56
N GLY A 151 2.99 13.18 7.75
CA GLY A 151 2.00 13.97 7.02
C GLY A 151 0.71 13.18 6.76
N PRO A 152 -0.26 13.81 6.08
CA PRO A 152 -1.50 13.16 5.68
C PRO A 152 -1.25 12.02 4.68
N LEU A 153 -2.18 11.06 4.61
CA LEU A 153 -2.15 9.94 3.67
C LEU A 153 -2.95 10.28 2.41
N ASP A 154 -2.50 11.32 1.71
CA ASP A 154 -3.13 11.85 0.51
C ASP A 154 -2.28 11.61 -0.75
N SER A 155 -2.53 12.36 -1.82
CA SER A 155 -1.77 12.29 -3.06
C SER A 155 -0.27 12.58 -2.90
N SER A 156 0.13 13.37 -1.89
CA SER A 156 1.54 13.63 -1.58
C SER A 156 2.23 12.39 -1.03
N PHE A 157 1.53 11.63 -0.19
CA PHE A 157 2.00 10.34 0.32
C PHE A 157 2.11 9.29 -0.79
N ILE A 158 1.10 9.22 -1.67
CA ILE A 158 1.12 8.30 -2.81
C ILE A 158 2.29 8.63 -3.74
N SER A 159 2.49 9.91 -4.05
CA SER A 159 3.61 10.38 -4.87
C SER A 159 4.95 10.09 -4.21
N TYR A 160 5.05 10.29 -2.90
CA TYR A 160 6.21 9.92 -2.11
C TYR A 160 6.50 8.43 -2.28
N LEU A 161 5.58 7.53 -1.96
CA LEU A 161 5.83 6.09 -2.06
C LEU A 161 6.11 5.61 -3.49
N ALA A 162 5.33 6.08 -4.46
CA ALA A 162 5.46 5.65 -5.85
C ALA A 162 6.75 6.16 -6.51
N GLY A 163 7.28 7.32 -6.09
CA GLY A 163 8.50 7.89 -6.68
C GLY A 163 8.37 8.04 -8.20
N SER A 164 9.32 7.48 -8.94
CA SER A 164 9.29 7.47 -10.42
C SER A 164 8.11 6.70 -11.03
N SER A 165 7.45 5.82 -10.26
CA SER A 165 6.28 5.06 -10.71
C SER A 165 4.94 5.78 -10.50
N ALA A 166 4.94 7.04 -10.03
CA ALA A 166 3.71 7.78 -9.74
C ALA A 166 2.77 7.89 -10.95
N SER A 167 3.32 8.05 -12.16
CA SER A 167 2.54 8.07 -13.40
C SER A 167 1.84 6.74 -13.68
N ASN A 168 2.49 5.61 -13.38
CA ASN A 168 1.89 4.28 -13.56
C ASN A 168 0.73 4.08 -12.57
N ILE A 169 0.88 4.53 -11.33
CA ILE A 169 -0.19 4.46 -10.32
C ILE A 169 -1.40 5.31 -10.75
N ALA A 170 -1.17 6.53 -11.24
CA ALA A 170 -2.24 7.37 -11.76
C ALA A 170 -2.96 6.72 -12.94
N ALA A 171 -2.20 6.11 -13.86
CA ALA A 171 -2.75 5.37 -15.00
C ALA A 171 -3.55 4.12 -14.57
N MET A 172 -3.20 3.48 -13.46
CA MET A 172 -3.96 2.35 -12.93
C MET A 172 -5.24 2.79 -12.22
N ALA A 173 -5.22 3.94 -11.53
CA ALA A 173 -6.36 4.45 -10.76
C ALA A 173 -7.47 5.01 -11.66
N ASP A 174 -7.12 5.85 -12.63
CA ASP A 174 -8.00 6.23 -13.75
C ASP A 174 -7.19 6.29 -15.06
N PRO A 175 -7.20 5.19 -15.84
CA PRO A 175 -6.48 5.12 -17.12
C PRO A 175 -6.92 6.21 -18.12
N ARG A 176 -8.19 6.64 -18.05
CA ARG A 176 -8.75 7.59 -19.01
C ARG A 176 -8.38 9.01 -18.64
N ALA A 177 -8.60 9.44 -17.39
CA ALA A 177 -8.19 10.77 -16.96
C ALA A 177 -6.68 10.95 -17.12
N TRP A 178 -5.89 9.93 -16.74
CA TRP A 178 -4.45 9.94 -16.96
C TRP A 178 -4.08 10.14 -18.44
N ALA A 179 -4.69 9.37 -19.35
CA ALA A 179 -4.40 9.49 -20.78
C ALA A 179 -4.76 10.86 -21.34
N LEU A 180 -5.85 11.46 -20.85
CA LEU A 180 -6.27 12.80 -21.25
C LEU A 180 -5.29 13.88 -20.77
N ASP A 181 -4.85 13.79 -19.51
CA ASP A 181 -3.87 14.71 -18.93
C ASP A 181 -2.51 14.59 -19.63
N LEU A 182 -2.02 13.36 -19.85
CA LEU A 182 -0.78 13.10 -20.59
C LEU A 182 -0.80 13.68 -22.01
N LEU A 183 -1.97 13.64 -22.67
CA LEU A 183 -2.18 14.21 -24.00
C LEU A 183 -2.43 15.73 -23.96
N GLY A 184 -2.44 16.35 -22.79
CA GLY A 184 -2.64 17.79 -22.59
C GLY A 184 -4.06 18.25 -22.93
N PHE A 185 -5.06 17.40 -22.69
CA PHE A 185 -6.46 17.80 -22.76
C PHE A 185 -6.85 18.64 -21.54
N PRO A 186 -7.75 19.64 -21.69
CA PRO A 186 -8.28 20.38 -20.56
C PRO A 186 -8.98 19.46 -19.55
N ALA A 187 -8.87 19.79 -18.26
CA ALA A 187 -9.63 19.14 -17.20
C ALA A 187 -11.14 19.17 -17.52
N GLY A 188 -11.84 18.06 -17.26
CA GLY A 188 -13.25 17.90 -17.61
C GLY A 188 -13.53 17.48 -19.06
N THR A 189 -12.49 17.21 -19.86
CA THR A 189 -12.67 16.62 -21.19
C THR A 189 -13.25 15.20 -21.05
N VAL A 190 -14.56 15.05 -21.24
CA VAL A 190 -15.18 13.73 -21.12
C VAL A 190 -14.82 12.87 -22.33
N LYS A 191 -15.15 13.29 -23.56
CA LYS A 191 -15.00 12.44 -24.75
C LYS A 191 -14.39 13.21 -25.93
N PRO A 192 -13.05 13.20 -26.09
CA PRO A 192 -12.43 13.82 -27.26
C PRO A 192 -12.70 12.99 -28.51
N SER A 193 -12.74 13.67 -29.66
CA SER A 193 -12.83 12.99 -30.96
C SER A 193 -11.52 12.27 -31.30
N LYS A 194 -11.59 11.24 -32.15
CA LYS A 194 -10.42 10.52 -32.68
C LYS A 194 -9.38 11.47 -33.29
N ARG A 195 -9.83 12.51 -34.00
CA ARG A 195 -8.95 13.51 -34.62
C ARG A 195 -8.15 14.29 -33.57
N GLN A 196 -8.82 14.77 -32.51
CA GLN A 196 -8.19 15.52 -31.43
C GLN A 196 -7.15 14.68 -30.69
N VAL A 197 -7.45 13.40 -30.44
CA VAL A 197 -6.51 12.45 -29.81
C VAL A 197 -5.26 12.28 -30.68
N GLN A 198 -5.44 12.05 -31.98
CA GLN A 198 -4.30 11.89 -32.91
C GLN A 198 -3.44 13.15 -33.04
N GLU A 199 -4.05 14.33 -33.06
CA GLU A 199 -3.34 15.61 -33.13
C GLU A 199 -2.47 15.83 -31.90
N ARG A 200 -3.04 15.63 -30.70
CA ARG A 200 -2.33 15.76 -29.43
C ARG A 200 -1.23 14.71 -29.27
N TYR A 201 -1.51 13.45 -29.60
CA TYR A 201 -0.52 12.37 -29.59
C TYR A 201 0.70 12.72 -30.45
N ARG A 202 0.48 13.16 -31.69
CA ARG A 202 1.58 13.56 -32.59
C ARG A 202 2.34 14.77 -32.06
N ALA A 203 1.68 15.70 -31.38
CA ALA A 203 2.34 16.87 -30.79
C ALA A 203 3.25 16.46 -29.63
N VAL A 204 2.75 15.63 -28.70
CA VAL A 204 3.54 15.10 -27.57
C VAL A 204 4.71 14.25 -28.07
N LEU A 205 4.47 13.39 -29.06
CA LEU A 205 5.51 12.53 -29.61
C LEU A 205 6.62 13.33 -30.29
N ARG A 206 6.28 14.42 -31.00
CA ARG A 206 7.27 15.36 -31.55
C ARG A 206 8.06 16.12 -30.50
N SER A 207 7.49 16.44 -29.34
CA SER A 207 8.22 17.19 -28.30
C SER A 207 9.24 16.35 -27.52
N VAL A 208 9.11 15.02 -27.55
CA VAL A 208 10.04 14.09 -26.89
C VAL A 208 10.94 13.35 -27.87
N HIS A 209 10.74 13.56 -29.17
CA HIS A 209 11.57 12.92 -30.18
C HIS A 209 12.98 13.56 -30.19
N PRO A 210 14.06 12.75 -30.18
CA PRO A 210 15.44 13.26 -30.08
C PRO A 210 15.98 13.87 -31.39
N ASP A 211 15.30 13.66 -32.52
CA ASP A 211 15.51 14.37 -33.80
C ASP A 211 14.42 15.42 -34.03
#